data_AF-A0A7C7MZD8-F1
#
_entry.id   AF-A0A7C7MZD8-F1
#
_cell.length_a   1.000
_cell.length_b   1.000
_cell.length_c   1.000
_cell.angle_alpha   90.00
_cell.angle_beta   90.00
_cell.angle_gamma   90.00
#
_symmetry.space_group_name_H-M   'P 1'
#
loop_
_entity.id
_entity.type
_entity.pdbx_description
1 polymer ?
#
loop_
_entity_poly.entity_id
_entity_poly.type
_entity_poly.pdbx_seq_one_letter_code
_entity_poly.pdbx_strand_id
1 'polypeptide(L)'
;MKKFFKNLVYFLFGYFLIVQIINFLAPYHWGNPWYSSKIQYLESKNLVKDYNLYFFGSSRVYRQIDPVIIDRELKKKGFKNINSFNLGSPATFSPQSYFLYEKFLESDLSKNVKFAVVELNSIDGIGSKRLHEERTYYYQNFSDLVYVGKSLSAQETLFNRKNINIYSKYLISYVEQNVLPANFKHLWIDDNFYKKSYLGKNKNGYFSLDEELSTSTDSVFKNYLRTRKRKLSLEKLQQRENLNFKLYSDYKKIKIDEKKANKIVLDRINKLITLSKEKGIHLIFMISSRASSNELKELSNFIPEPNFIDMANPSESEYSFMYSLENSFDVGHLNNLGAKKYSKALADKIGQIIN
;
A
#
# COMPACT_ATOMS: atom_id res chain seq x y z
N MET A 1 46.37 -23.30 -0.59
CA MET A 1 45.07 -23.06 0.08
C MET A 1 44.87 -21.60 0.53
N LYS A 2 45.76 -20.97 1.32
CA LYS A 2 45.58 -19.57 1.78
C LYS A 2 45.33 -18.55 0.66
N LYS A 3 46.06 -18.66 -0.46
CA LYS A 3 45.86 -17.82 -1.66
C LYS A 3 44.47 -17.99 -2.28
N PHE A 4 43.92 -19.21 -2.30
CA PHE A 4 42.58 -19.48 -2.81
C PHE A 4 41.50 -18.82 -1.96
N PHE A 5 41.54 -19.00 -0.63
CA PHE A 5 40.57 -18.36 0.27
C PHE A 5 40.65 -16.83 0.22
N LYS A 6 41.86 -16.26 0.18
CA LYS A 6 42.06 -14.81 0.01
C LYS A 6 41.42 -14.31 -1.30
N ASN A 7 41.66 -15.01 -2.41
CA ASN A 7 41.08 -14.65 -3.70
C ASN A 7 39.55 -14.80 -3.71
N LEU A 8 39.01 -15.85 -3.07
CA LEU A 8 37.57 -16.06 -2.95
C LEU A 8 36.91 -14.92 -2.14
N VAL A 9 37.51 -14.50 -1.04
CA VAL A 9 37.01 -13.36 -0.24
C VAL A 9 37.00 -12.08 -1.05
N TYR A 10 38.07 -11.77 -1.79
CA TYR A 10 38.08 -10.58 -2.65
C TYR A 10 37.05 -10.65 -3.77
N PHE A 11 36.86 -11.82 -4.37
CA PHE A 11 35.83 -12.02 -5.38
C PHE A 11 34.43 -11.78 -4.81
N LEU A 12 34.09 -12.40 -3.67
CA LEU A 12 32.80 -12.23 -3.01
C LEU A 12 32.57 -10.77 -2.56
N PHE A 13 33.61 -10.11 -2.06
CA PHE A 13 33.54 -8.71 -1.69
C PHE A 13 33.33 -7.80 -2.90
N GLY A 14 34.09 -8.00 -3.98
CA GLY A 14 33.91 -7.26 -5.24
C GLY A 14 32.52 -7.47 -5.84
N TYR A 15 32.04 -8.71 -5.83
CA TYR A 15 30.68 -9.05 -6.24
C TYR A 15 29.62 -8.34 -5.38
N PHE A 16 29.76 -8.38 -4.06
CA PHE A 16 28.86 -7.68 -3.15
C PHE A 16 28.85 -6.17 -3.44
N LEU A 17 30.01 -5.54 -3.64
CA LEU A 17 30.09 -4.12 -4.00
C LEU A 17 29.36 -3.81 -5.30
N ILE A 18 29.49 -4.65 -6.33
CA ILE A 18 28.76 -4.49 -7.60
C ILE A 18 27.24 -4.53 -7.36
N VAL A 19 26.75 -5.51 -6.58
CA VAL A 19 25.32 -5.61 -6.23
C VAL A 19 24.85 -4.35 -5.49
N GLN A 20 25.64 -3.84 -4.54
CA GLN A 20 25.30 -2.62 -3.80
C GLN A 20 25.28 -1.37 -4.70
N ILE A 21 26.21 -1.27 -5.66
CA ILE A 21 26.21 -0.18 -6.65
C ILE A 21 24.95 -0.24 -7.52
N ILE A 22 24.58 -1.43 -8.02
CA ILE A 22 23.36 -1.60 -8.81
C ILE A 22 22.12 -1.23 -7.98
N ASN A 23 22.03 -1.71 -6.73
CA ASN A 23 20.95 -1.38 -5.80
C ASN A 23 20.85 0.13 -5.56
N PHE A 24 21.99 0.82 -5.43
CA PHE A 24 22.04 2.26 -5.20
C PHE A 24 21.60 3.08 -6.43
N LEU A 25 21.96 2.63 -7.63
CA LEU A 25 21.59 3.30 -8.89
C LEU A 25 20.17 2.98 -9.35
N ALA A 26 19.59 1.86 -8.91
CA ALA A 26 18.23 1.49 -9.26
C ALA A 26 17.21 2.46 -8.65
N PRO A 27 16.18 2.91 -9.40
CA PRO A 27 15.11 3.75 -8.86
C PRO A 27 14.45 3.06 -7.67
N TYR A 28 14.18 3.77 -6.57
CA TYR A 28 13.66 3.13 -5.33
C TYR A 28 12.37 2.30 -5.51
N HIS A 29 11.61 2.54 -6.58
CA HIS A 29 10.38 1.83 -6.90
C HIS A 29 10.55 0.68 -7.89
N TRP A 30 11.77 0.38 -8.33
CA TRP A 30 12.08 -0.44 -9.50
C TRP A 30 11.35 -1.79 -9.52
N GLY A 31 11.24 -2.49 -8.39
CA GLY A 31 10.60 -3.81 -8.30
C GLY A 31 9.07 -3.79 -8.18
N ASN A 32 8.44 -2.61 -8.24
CA ASN A 32 6.98 -2.48 -8.25
C ASN A 32 6.51 -1.88 -9.59
N PRO A 33 6.07 -2.70 -10.57
CA PRO A 33 5.78 -2.21 -11.91
C PRO A 33 4.55 -1.27 -11.96
N TRP A 34 3.55 -1.48 -11.09
CA TRP A 34 2.39 -0.59 -10.98
C TRP A 34 2.78 0.79 -10.46
N TYR A 35 3.54 0.84 -9.37
CA TYR A 35 4.00 2.10 -8.80
C TYR A 35 5.01 2.79 -9.74
N SER A 36 5.95 2.04 -10.31
CA SER A 36 6.95 2.58 -11.26
C SER A 36 6.31 3.22 -12.49
N SER A 37 5.31 2.57 -13.09
CA SER A 37 4.59 3.14 -14.24
C SER A 37 3.93 4.49 -13.91
N LYS A 38 3.49 4.65 -12.66
CA LYS A 38 2.88 5.89 -12.16
C LYS A 38 3.92 6.98 -11.90
N ILE A 39 5.04 6.64 -11.28
CA ILE A 39 6.15 7.58 -11.07
C ILE A 39 6.71 8.06 -12.40
N GLN A 40 7.00 7.15 -13.32
CA GLN A 40 7.47 7.51 -14.66
C GLN A 40 6.49 8.41 -15.41
N TYR A 41 5.18 8.17 -15.27
CA TYR A 41 4.17 9.05 -15.87
C TYR A 41 4.22 10.47 -15.30
N LEU A 42 4.34 10.61 -13.98
CA LEU A 42 4.41 11.91 -13.30
C LEU A 42 5.70 12.66 -13.66
N GLU A 43 6.84 11.97 -13.68
CA GLU A 43 8.15 12.55 -13.96
C GLU A 43 8.34 12.90 -15.44
N SER A 44 8.03 11.97 -16.36
CA SER A 44 8.25 12.16 -17.81
C SER A 44 7.43 13.30 -18.44
N LYS A 45 6.36 13.71 -17.77
CA LYS A 45 5.46 14.77 -18.23
C LYS A 45 5.60 16.06 -17.44
N ASN A 46 6.55 16.13 -16.48
CA ASN A 46 6.72 17.24 -15.55
C ASN A 46 5.40 17.62 -14.84
N LEU A 47 4.50 16.64 -14.64
CA LEU A 47 3.19 16.80 -14.00
C LEU A 47 3.32 16.85 -12.48
N VAL A 48 4.55 16.80 -11.96
CA VAL A 48 4.88 16.91 -10.54
C VAL A 48 4.25 18.13 -9.89
N LYS A 49 4.06 19.22 -10.65
CA LYS A 49 3.46 20.46 -10.19
C LYS A 49 1.92 20.46 -10.21
N ASP A 50 1.32 19.47 -10.86
CA ASP A 50 -0.12 19.48 -11.16
C ASP A 50 -0.95 18.81 -10.08
N TYR A 51 -0.33 18.03 -9.19
CA TYR A 51 -1.00 17.26 -8.14
C TYR A 51 -0.51 17.64 -6.76
N ASN A 52 -1.44 17.75 -5.81
CA ASN A 52 -1.17 18.12 -4.43
C ASN A 52 -1.86 17.24 -3.38
N LEU A 53 -2.60 16.21 -3.82
CA LEU A 53 -3.16 15.16 -2.98
C LEU A 53 -2.77 13.78 -3.54
N TYR A 54 -2.08 12.96 -2.77
CA TYR A 54 -1.64 11.63 -3.22
C TYR A 54 -2.19 10.50 -2.34
N PHE A 55 -2.55 9.38 -2.97
CA PHE A 55 -3.03 8.18 -2.27
C PHE A 55 -2.04 7.03 -2.35
N PHE A 56 -1.67 6.42 -1.22
CA PHE A 56 -0.73 5.31 -1.13
C PHE A 56 -1.38 4.11 -0.45
N GLY A 57 -1.07 2.91 -0.93
CA GLY A 57 -1.52 1.67 -0.29
C GLY A 57 -1.66 0.52 -1.25
N SER A 58 -2.47 -0.44 -0.85
CA SER A 58 -2.64 -1.74 -1.49
C SER A 58 -3.55 -1.71 -2.71
N SER A 59 -4.00 -2.90 -3.15
CA SER A 59 -5.01 -3.02 -4.19
C SER A 59 -6.32 -2.33 -3.83
N ARG A 60 -6.64 -2.12 -2.55
CA ARG A 60 -7.86 -1.38 -2.18
C ARG A 60 -7.74 0.09 -2.55
N VAL A 61 -6.63 0.73 -2.23
CA VAL A 61 -6.36 2.11 -2.67
C VAL A 61 -6.37 2.19 -4.19
N TYR A 62 -5.60 1.33 -4.83
CA TYR A 62 -5.45 1.33 -6.29
C TYR A 62 -6.77 1.13 -7.04
N ARG A 63 -7.61 0.20 -6.56
CA ARG A 63 -8.82 -0.25 -7.28
C ARG A 63 -10.10 0.44 -6.83
N GLN A 64 -10.08 1.23 -5.74
CA GLN A 64 -11.31 1.79 -5.14
C GLN A 64 -11.33 3.32 -5.02
N ILE A 65 -10.17 3.99 -5.05
CA ILE A 65 -10.09 5.45 -4.98
C ILE A 65 -9.90 6.01 -6.38
N ASP A 66 -10.91 6.72 -6.88
CA ASP A 66 -10.87 7.45 -8.15
C ASP A 66 -10.61 8.95 -7.90
N PRO A 67 -9.38 9.44 -8.18
CA PRO A 67 -9.02 10.85 -8.04
C PRO A 67 -9.97 11.84 -8.71
N VAL A 68 -10.55 11.48 -9.87
CA VAL A 68 -11.46 12.39 -10.58
C VAL A 68 -12.71 12.68 -9.75
N ILE A 69 -13.18 11.68 -8.99
CA ILE A 69 -14.34 11.82 -8.11
C ILE A 69 -13.94 12.59 -6.85
N ILE A 70 -12.81 12.25 -6.24
CA ILE A 70 -12.30 12.97 -5.06
C ILE A 70 -12.21 14.46 -5.37
N ASP A 71 -11.50 14.83 -6.44
CA ASP A 71 -11.27 16.23 -6.82
C ASP A 71 -12.59 16.96 -7.06
N ARG A 72 -13.53 16.31 -7.77
CA ARG A 72 -14.85 16.88 -8.05
C ARG A 72 -15.63 17.15 -6.77
N GLU A 73 -15.68 16.19 -5.85
CA GLU A 73 -16.45 16.33 -4.60
C GLU A 73 -15.79 17.34 -3.64
N LEU A 74 -14.46 17.39 -3.55
CA LEU A 74 -13.75 18.41 -2.76
C LEU A 74 -13.93 19.81 -3.36
N LYS A 75 -13.88 19.97 -4.68
CA LYS A 75 -14.14 21.26 -5.35
C LYS A 75 -15.54 21.80 -5.06
N LYS A 76 -16.56 20.93 -5.01
CA LYS A 76 -17.93 21.30 -4.60
C LYS A 76 -18.01 21.83 -3.16
N LYS A 77 -17.10 21.40 -2.28
CA LYS A 77 -16.99 21.88 -0.89
C LYS A 77 -16.14 23.15 -0.75
N GLY A 78 -15.67 23.73 -1.85
CA GLY A 78 -14.89 24.97 -1.85
C GLY A 78 -13.38 24.81 -2.03
N PHE A 79 -12.86 23.58 -2.07
CA PHE A 79 -11.43 23.32 -2.28
C PHE A 79 -11.05 23.44 -3.77
N LYS A 80 -10.97 24.67 -4.27
CA LYS A 80 -10.82 24.97 -5.72
C LYS A 80 -9.53 24.44 -6.35
N ASN A 81 -8.46 24.29 -5.55
CA ASN A 81 -7.12 23.96 -6.03
C ASN A 81 -6.66 22.56 -5.60
N ILE A 82 -7.56 21.57 -5.51
CA ILE A 82 -7.18 20.17 -5.26
C ILE A 82 -7.12 19.40 -6.56
N ASN A 83 -6.00 18.73 -6.78
CA ASN A 83 -5.79 17.78 -7.86
C ASN A 83 -5.10 16.55 -7.28
N SER A 84 -5.72 15.39 -7.43
CA SER A 84 -5.24 14.17 -6.78
C SER A 84 -4.72 13.11 -7.74
N PHE A 85 -3.84 12.26 -7.22
CA PHE A 85 -3.28 11.14 -7.97
C PHE A 85 -3.19 9.88 -7.11
N ASN A 86 -3.54 8.74 -7.68
CA ASN A 86 -3.54 7.46 -6.98
C ASN A 86 -2.23 6.70 -7.21
N LEU A 87 -1.35 6.67 -6.21
CA LEU A 87 -0.12 5.89 -6.18
C LEU A 87 -0.28 4.50 -5.55
N GLY A 88 -1.51 4.07 -5.20
CA GLY A 88 -1.77 2.73 -4.69
C GLY A 88 -1.34 1.65 -5.68
N SER A 89 -0.87 0.52 -5.19
CA SER A 89 -0.45 -0.61 -6.04
C SER A 89 -0.87 -1.95 -5.45
N PRO A 90 -1.16 -2.97 -6.28
CA PRO A 90 -1.63 -4.26 -5.79
C PRO A 90 -0.65 -4.88 -4.79
N ALA A 91 -1.17 -5.40 -3.68
CA ALA A 91 -0.40 -6.08 -2.64
C ALA A 91 0.85 -5.32 -2.17
N THR A 92 0.64 -4.03 -1.86
CA THR A 92 1.61 -3.15 -1.20
C THR A 92 1.08 -2.80 0.18
N PHE A 93 1.69 -3.41 1.19
CA PHE A 93 1.31 -3.32 2.60
C PHE A 93 2.50 -2.82 3.43
N SER A 94 2.32 -2.60 4.73
CA SER A 94 3.46 -2.31 5.62
C SER A 94 4.41 -3.53 5.65
N PRO A 95 5.74 -3.35 5.53
CA PRO A 95 6.47 -2.08 5.53
C PRO A 95 6.67 -1.42 4.16
N GLN A 96 6.42 -2.11 3.04
CA GLN A 96 6.62 -1.59 1.68
C GLN A 96 5.92 -0.26 1.42
N SER A 97 4.66 -0.11 1.85
CA SER A 97 3.90 1.13 1.63
C SER A 97 4.53 2.33 2.34
N TYR A 98 5.13 2.11 3.52
CA TYR A 98 5.81 3.14 4.30
C TYR A 98 7.16 3.49 3.66
N PHE A 99 7.93 2.50 3.23
CA PHE A 99 9.15 2.72 2.46
C PHE A 99 8.90 3.58 1.21
N LEU A 100 7.86 3.25 0.42
CA LEU A 100 7.51 4.02 -0.79
C LEU A 100 7.10 5.46 -0.46
N TYR A 101 6.41 5.68 0.67
CA TYR A 101 6.03 7.01 1.11
C TYR A 101 7.24 7.82 1.63
N GLU A 102 8.15 7.20 2.39
CA GLU A 102 9.41 7.82 2.83
C GLU A 102 10.23 8.29 1.62
N LYS A 103 10.37 7.44 0.60
CA LYS A 103 11.06 7.80 -0.64
C LYS A 103 10.35 8.85 -1.46
N PHE A 104 9.02 8.86 -1.45
CA PHE A 104 8.24 9.96 -2.03
C PHE A 104 8.54 11.30 -1.35
N LEU A 105 8.60 11.36 -0.01
CA LEU A 105 8.93 12.56 0.76
C LEU A 105 10.36 13.09 0.48
N GLU A 106 11.27 12.20 0.11
CA GLU A 106 12.64 12.54 -0.30
C GLU A 106 12.73 13.02 -1.76
N SER A 107 11.71 12.77 -2.57
CA SER A 107 11.70 13.06 -4.00
C SER A 107 11.12 14.43 -4.35
N ASP A 108 11.38 14.87 -5.59
CA ASP A 108 10.80 16.08 -6.16
C ASP A 108 9.27 16.05 -6.25
N LEU A 109 8.66 14.85 -6.25
CA LEU A 109 7.22 14.67 -6.26
C LEU A 109 6.53 15.25 -5.02
N SER A 110 7.26 15.39 -3.91
CA SER A 110 6.71 15.91 -2.66
C SER A 110 6.60 17.45 -2.61
N LYS A 111 7.28 18.19 -3.50
CA LYS A 111 7.49 19.65 -3.36
C LYS A 111 6.20 20.48 -3.34
N ASN A 112 5.17 20.06 -4.08
CA ASN A 112 3.89 20.79 -4.18
C ASN A 112 2.74 20.11 -3.43
N VAL A 113 3.05 19.05 -2.70
CA VAL A 113 2.05 18.26 -1.99
C VAL A 113 1.54 19.03 -0.80
N LYS A 114 0.22 18.99 -0.60
CA LYS A 114 -0.44 19.51 0.59
C LYS A 114 -1.00 18.39 1.44
N PHE A 115 -1.48 17.33 0.80
CA PHE A 115 -2.12 16.21 1.47
C PHE A 115 -1.58 14.89 0.95
N ALA A 116 -1.42 13.92 1.85
CA ALA A 116 -1.16 12.54 1.48
C ALA A 116 -2.06 11.63 2.29
N VAL A 117 -2.67 10.64 1.65
CA VAL A 117 -3.47 9.61 2.32
C VAL A 117 -2.75 8.28 2.17
N VAL A 118 -2.34 7.68 3.29
CA VAL A 118 -1.64 6.39 3.33
C VAL A 118 -2.55 5.35 3.97
N GLU A 119 -2.76 4.22 3.29
CA GLU A 119 -3.52 3.10 3.86
C GLU A 119 -2.77 2.49 5.05
N LEU A 120 -3.40 2.55 6.22
CA LEU A 120 -3.00 1.88 7.43
C LEU A 120 -3.23 0.37 7.26
N ASN A 121 -2.14 -0.39 7.24
CA ASN A 121 -2.14 -1.83 7.09
C ASN A 121 -1.28 -2.47 8.18
N SER A 122 -1.64 -3.69 8.58
CA SER A 122 -0.77 -4.53 9.41
C SER A 122 0.46 -4.93 8.62
N ILE A 123 1.49 -5.42 9.32
CA ILE A 123 2.62 -6.08 8.66
C ILE A 123 2.10 -7.36 8.01
N ASP A 124 2.17 -7.42 6.68
CA ASP A 124 1.70 -8.60 5.95
C ASP A 124 2.83 -9.62 5.80
N GLY A 125 2.45 -10.90 5.76
CA GLY A 125 3.38 -11.98 5.52
C GLY A 125 3.71 -12.11 4.04
N ILE A 126 4.97 -12.37 3.71
CA ILE A 126 5.35 -12.68 2.33
C ILE A 126 4.81 -14.10 1.98
N GLY A 127 3.95 -14.17 0.97
CA GLY A 127 3.44 -15.46 0.48
C GLY A 127 4.54 -16.27 -0.18
N SER A 128 4.62 -17.59 0.08
CA SER A 128 5.72 -18.43 -0.43
C SER A 128 5.82 -18.44 -1.95
N LYS A 129 4.68 -18.28 -2.66
CA LYS A 129 4.66 -18.18 -4.13
C LYS A 129 5.32 -16.93 -4.68
N ARG A 130 5.41 -15.87 -3.87
CA ARG A 130 5.93 -14.55 -4.27
C ARG A 130 7.28 -14.22 -3.64
N LEU A 131 7.83 -15.10 -2.80
CA LEU A 131 9.00 -14.80 -1.98
C LEU A 131 10.20 -14.32 -2.81
N HIS A 132 10.37 -14.92 -3.99
CA HIS A 132 11.49 -14.70 -4.91
C HIS A 132 11.13 -13.77 -6.07
N GLU A 133 10.09 -12.95 -5.93
CA GLU A 133 9.69 -11.98 -6.96
C GLU A 133 10.28 -10.59 -6.64
N GLU A 134 10.62 -9.81 -7.66
CA GLU A 134 11.19 -8.46 -7.51
C GLU A 134 10.43 -7.57 -6.51
N ARG A 135 9.11 -7.69 -6.52
CA ARG A 135 8.18 -6.97 -5.67
C ARG A 135 8.33 -7.21 -4.16
N THR A 136 8.96 -8.31 -3.72
CA THR A 136 9.06 -8.65 -2.29
C THR A 136 10.39 -8.23 -1.66
N TYR A 137 11.43 -8.06 -2.47
CA TYR A 137 12.77 -7.75 -1.97
C TYR A 137 13.29 -6.34 -2.31
N TYR A 138 12.81 -5.66 -3.36
CA TYR A 138 13.41 -4.38 -3.83
C TYR A 138 13.47 -3.26 -2.78
N TYR A 139 12.57 -3.29 -1.79
CA TYR A 139 12.45 -2.28 -0.74
C TYR A 139 13.11 -2.71 0.58
N GLN A 140 13.63 -3.93 0.66
CA GLN A 140 14.13 -4.49 1.91
C GLN A 140 15.50 -3.90 2.25
N ASN A 141 15.54 -2.99 3.22
CA ASN A 141 16.76 -2.54 3.85
C ASN A 141 16.84 -3.05 5.30
N PHE A 142 18.00 -2.87 5.93
CA PHE A 142 18.22 -3.34 7.29
C PHE A 142 17.26 -2.72 8.30
N SER A 143 16.90 -1.44 8.12
CA SER A 143 15.96 -0.76 9.03
C SER A 143 14.56 -1.34 8.94
N ASP A 144 14.10 -1.73 7.74
CA ASP A 144 12.82 -2.40 7.53
C ASP A 144 12.82 -3.82 8.11
N LEU A 145 13.92 -4.56 7.96
CA LEU A 145 14.06 -5.89 8.57
C LEU A 145 14.00 -5.81 10.11
N VAL A 146 14.71 -4.86 10.71
CA VAL A 146 14.67 -4.61 12.16
C VAL A 146 13.28 -4.17 12.61
N TYR A 147 12.62 -3.30 11.85
CA TYR A 147 11.24 -2.89 12.10
C TYR A 147 10.30 -4.10 12.13
N VAL A 148 10.32 -4.96 11.11
CA VAL A 148 9.50 -6.17 11.07
C VAL A 148 9.79 -7.09 12.26
N GLY A 149 11.07 -7.35 12.56
CA GLY A 149 11.47 -8.18 13.69
C GLY A 149 10.92 -7.66 15.01
N LYS A 150 11.12 -6.35 15.30
CA LYS A 150 10.66 -5.70 16.53
C LYS A 150 9.13 -5.62 16.61
N SER A 151 8.45 -5.35 15.51
CA SER A 151 6.99 -5.30 15.48
C SER A 151 6.35 -6.67 15.70
N LEU A 152 6.91 -7.74 15.11
CA LEU A 152 6.42 -9.10 15.34
C LEU A 152 6.74 -9.59 16.75
N SER A 153 7.84 -9.13 17.34
CA SER A 153 8.24 -9.46 18.71
C SER A 153 7.40 -8.70 19.76
N ALA A 154 6.89 -7.52 19.41
CA ALA A 154 6.03 -6.73 20.31
C ALA A 154 4.61 -7.30 20.45
N GLN A 155 4.16 -8.11 19.49
CA GLN A 155 2.90 -8.85 19.62
C GLN A 155 3.11 -9.94 20.69
N GLU A 156 2.22 -10.04 21.68
CA GLU A 156 2.35 -10.82 22.95
C GLU A 156 2.73 -12.31 22.81
N THR A 157 2.88 -12.85 21.60
CA THR A 157 3.35 -14.21 21.33
C THR A 157 4.69 -14.22 20.59
N LEU A 158 5.75 -13.81 21.30
CA LEU A 158 7.15 -13.70 20.84
C LEU A 158 7.75 -14.92 20.11
N PHE A 159 7.12 -16.10 20.18
CA PHE A 159 7.62 -17.34 19.58
C PHE A 159 6.54 -18.17 18.90
N ASN A 160 5.48 -17.53 18.39
CA ASN A 160 4.56 -18.24 17.52
C ASN A 160 5.29 -18.61 16.20
N ARG A 161 5.24 -19.88 15.80
CA ARG A 161 5.78 -20.39 14.53
C ARG A 161 5.37 -19.52 13.33
N LYS A 162 4.19 -18.90 13.39
CA LYS A 162 3.71 -17.94 12.39
C LYS A 162 4.63 -16.72 12.25
N ASN A 163 5.01 -16.07 13.35
CA ASN A 163 5.83 -14.86 13.34
C ASN A 163 7.26 -15.16 12.89
N ILE A 164 7.81 -16.30 13.33
CA ILE A 164 9.13 -16.79 12.87
C ILE A 164 9.10 -17.02 11.35
N ASN A 165 8.04 -17.64 10.82
CA ASN A 165 7.88 -17.86 9.38
C ASN A 165 7.67 -16.56 8.58
N ILE A 166 7.04 -15.54 9.16
CA ILE A 166 6.95 -14.22 8.52
C ILE A 166 8.35 -13.60 8.49
N TYR A 167 9.01 -13.50 9.63
CA TYR A 167 10.33 -12.88 9.75
C TYR A 167 11.38 -13.58 8.86
N SER A 168 11.41 -14.92 8.83
CA SER A 168 12.37 -15.66 8.00
C SER A 168 12.24 -15.33 6.52
N LYS A 169 11.02 -15.08 6.03
CA LYS A 169 10.78 -14.68 4.64
C LYS A 169 11.22 -13.26 4.35
N TYR A 170 11.04 -12.33 5.29
CA TYR A 170 11.63 -11.00 5.19
C TYR A 170 13.16 -11.07 5.20
N LEU A 171 13.75 -11.93 6.02
CA LEU A 171 15.20 -12.16 6.04
C LEU A 171 15.70 -12.75 4.71
N ILE A 172 15.00 -13.75 4.15
CA ILE A 172 15.33 -14.31 2.83
C ILE A 172 15.26 -13.20 1.78
N SER A 173 14.17 -12.43 1.74
CA SER A 173 14.00 -11.32 0.78
C SER A 173 15.12 -10.28 0.93
N TYR A 174 15.50 -9.93 2.17
CA TYR A 174 16.62 -9.02 2.44
C TYR A 174 17.96 -9.58 1.92
N VAL A 175 18.24 -10.86 2.15
CA VAL A 175 19.45 -11.51 1.61
C VAL A 175 19.44 -11.51 0.09
N GLU A 176 18.32 -11.82 -0.54
CA GLU A 176 18.18 -11.82 -1.99
C GLU A 176 18.45 -10.45 -2.59
N GLN A 177 17.88 -9.38 -2.00
CA GLN A 177 18.14 -8.01 -2.44
C GLN A 177 19.63 -7.64 -2.40
N ASN A 178 20.37 -8.15 -1.42
CA ASN A 178 21.75 -7.75 -1.18
C ASN A 178 22.79 -8.67 -1.85
N VAL A 179 22.36 -9.82 -2.40
CA VAL A 179 23.28 -10.85 -2.93
C VAL A 179 22.95 -11.25 -4.38
N LEU A 180 21.73 -11.03 -4.90
CA LEU A 180 21.34 -11.52 -6.23
C LEU A 180 21.13 -10.38 -7.24
N PRO A 181 22.07 -10.12 -8.18
CA PRO A 181 21.91 -9.12 -9.23
C PRO A 181 20.95 -9.57 -10.35
N ALA A 182 20.68 -10.87 -10.47
CA ALA A 182 19.68 -11.41 -11.40
C ALA A 182 18.27 -10.85 -11.15
N ASN A 183 18.06 -10.27 -9.97
CA ASN A 183 16.87 -9.56 -9.56
C ASN A 183 16.60 -8.29 -10.38
N PHE A 184 17.52 -7.82 -11.21
CA PHE A 184 17.32 -6.65 -12.06
C PHE A 184 16.95 -6.98 -13.50
N LYS A 185 16.89 -8.27 -13.86
CA LYS A 185 16.76 -8.71 -15.25
C LYS A 185 15.58 -8.05 -15.98
N HIS A 186 14.46 -7.81 -15.30
CA HIS A 186 13.28 -7.22 -15.93
C HIS A 186 13.48 -5.73 -16.26
N LEU A 187 14.33 -5.00 -15.51
CA LEU A 187 14.69 -3.62 -15.87
C LEU A 187 15.47 -3.51 -17.17
N TRP A 188 16.26 -4.54 -17.51
CA TRP A 188 17.16 -4.52 -18.67
C TRP A 188 16.58 -5.23 -19.90
N ILE A 189 15.63 -6.15 -19.71
CA ILE A 189 15.19 -7.08 -20.76
C ILE A 189 13.71 -6.90 -21.10
N ASP A 190 12.88 -6.38 -20.20
CA ASP A 190 11.43 -6.29 -20.39
C ASP A 190 10.98 -4.84 -20.60
N ASP A 191 10.98 -4.39 -21.86
CA ASP A 191 10.45 -3.08 -22.28
C ASP A 191 8.98 -2.86 -21.86
N ASN A 192 8.25 -3.94 -21.57
CA ASN A 192 6.84 -3.92 -21.15
C ASN A 192 6.65 -4.10 -19.64
N PHE A 193 7.73 -4.08 -18.85
CA PHE A 193 7.64 -4.21 -17.40
C PHE A 193 6.82 -3.06 -16.80
N TYR A 194 6.94 -1.86 -17.38
CA TYR A 194 6.15 -0.68 -17.01
C TYR A 194 5.02 -0.40 -18.01
N LYS A 195 3.84 -0.92 -17.71
CA LYS A 195 2.66 -0.80 -18.58
C LYS A 195 1.89 0.49 -18.31
N LYS A 196 1.71 1.31 -19.35
CA LYS A 196 0.83 2.50 -19.30
C LYS A 196 -0.61 2.18 -18.88
N SER A 197 -1.08 0.95 -19.07
CA SER A 197 -2.40 0.51 -18.62
C SER A 197 -2.56 0.55 -17.09
N TYR A 198 -1.48 0.51 -16.32
CA TYR A 198 -1.53 0.63 -14.85
C TYR A 198 -1.93 2.03 -14.36
N LEU A 199 -1.99 3.03 -15.26
CA LEU A 199 -2.48 4.36 -14.98
C LEU A 199 -4.02 4.46 -15.03
N GLY A 200 -4.68 3.44 -15.61
CA GLY A 200 -6.10 3.44 -15.94
C GLY A 200 -6.47 4.42 -17.07
N LYS A 201 -7.73 4.37 -17.52
CA LYS A 201 -8.24 5.16 -18.65
C LYS A 201 -8.00 6.67 -18.50
N ASN A 202 -8.16 7.21 -17.29
CA ASN A 202 -8.02 8.65 -17.01
C ASN A 202 -6.57 9.06 -16.71
N LYS A 203 -5.64 8.12 -16.71
CA LYS A 203 -4.22 8.31 -16.37
C LYS A 203 -3.99 9.00 -15.02
N ASN A 204 -4.88 8.77 -14.05
CA ASN A 204 -4.81 9.30 -12.69
C ASN A 204 -4.34 8.25 -11.68
N GLY A 205 -3.91 7.08 -12.16
CA GLY A 205 -3.46 5.96 -11.33
C GLY A 205 -4.58 5.10 -10.76
N TYR A 206 -5.85 5.41 -11.01
CA TYR A 206 -6.98 4.54 -10.67
C TYR A 206 -7.28 3.60 -11.84
N PHE A 207 -7.30 2.30 -11.58
CA PHE A 207 -7.66 1.29 -12.57
C PHE A 207 -8.49 0.21 -11.90
N SER A 208 -9.80 0.16 -12.14
CA SER A 208 -10.67 -0.79 -11.43
C SER A 208 -10.53 -2.23 -11.95
N LEU A 209 -11.06 -3.20 -11.20
CA LEU A 209 -11.14 -4.59 -11.67
C LEU A 209 -12.15 -4.80 -12.81
N ASP A 210 -13.23 -4.00 -12.88
CA ASP A 210 -14.14 -4.07 -14.03
C ASP A 210 -13.50 -3.51 -15.29
N GLU A 211 -12.75 -2.42 -15.15
CA GLU A 211 -12.00 -1.84 -16.28
C GLU A 211 -10.95 -2.86 -16.74
N GLU A 212 -10.14 -3.39 -15.83
CA GLU A 212 -9.15 -4.43 -16.14
C GLU A 212 -9.77 -5.68 -16.80
N LEU A 213 -10.93 -6.13 -16.31
CA LEU A 213 -11.66 -7.24 -16.92
C LEU A 213 -12.12 -6.92 -18.35
N SER A 214 -12.55 -5.69 -18.62
CA SER A 214 -13.08 -5.28 -19.92
C SER A 214 -11.98 -4.96 -20.94
N THR A 215 -10.85 -4.41 -20.50
CA THR A 215 -9.74 -3.98 -21.37
C THR A 215 -8.61 -5.00 -21.50
N SER A 216 -8.53 -6.03 -20.64
CA SER A 216 -7.48 -7.05 -20.74
C SER A 216 -7.59 -7.85 -22.04
N THR A 217 -6.47 -7.94 -22.77
CA THR A 217 -6.29 -8.79 -23.95
C THR A 217 -5.86 -10.21 -23.59
N ASP A 218 -5.28 -10.43 -22.40
CA ASP A 218 -4.94 -11.75 -21.88
C ASP A 218 -6.20 -12.52 -21.49
N SER A 219 -6.49 -13.59 -22.23
CA SER A 219 -7.68 -14.44 -22.05
C SER A 219 -7.65 -15.25 -20.75
N VAL A 220 -6.47 -15.71 -20.33
CA VAL A 220 -6.27 -16.47 -19.09
C VAL A 220 -6.55 -15.57 -17.90
N PHE A 221 -5.97 -14.37 -17.90
CA PHE A 221 -6.19 -13.39 -16.85
C PHE A 221 -7.64 -12.90 -16.81
N LYS A 222 -8.26 -12.67 -17.97
CA LYS A 222 -9.69 -12.32 -18.06
C LYS A 222 -10.59 -13.42 -17.48
N ASN A 223 -10.29 -14.69 -17.77
CA ASN A 223 -11.04 -15.82 -17.20
C ASN A 223 -10.85 -15.93 -15.68
N TYR A 224 -9.65 -15.65 -15.17
CA TYR A 224 -9.39 -15.57 -13.73
C TYR A 224 -10.26 -14.49 -13.06
N LEU A 225 -10.33 -13.28 -13.64
CA LEU A 225 -11.16 -12.19 -13.12
C LEU A 225 -12.66 -12.53 -13.17
N ARG A 226 -13.15 -13.13 -14.27
CA ARG A 226 -14.54 -13.63 -14.37
C ARG A 226 -14.85 -14.65 -13.29
N THR A 227 -13.91 -15.57 -13.04
CA THR A 227 -14.07 -16.59 -12.01
C THR A 227 -14.15 -15.99 -10.62
N ARG A 228 -13.33 -14.97 -10.30
CA ARG A 228 -13.43 -14.23 -9.03
C ARG A 228 -14.80 -13.60 -8.87
N LYS A 229 -15.28 -12.89 -9.90
CA LYS A 229 -16.59 -12.23 -9.90
C LYS A 229 -17.74 -13.23 -9.74
N ARG A 230 -17.69 -14.37 -10.43
CA ARG A 230 -18.71 -15.44 -10.30
C ARG A 230 -18.71 -16.14 -8.94
N LYS A 231 -17.54 -16.22 -8.27
CA LYS A 231 -17.41 -16.84 -6.93
C LYS A 231 -17.88 -15.92 -5.80
N LEU A 232 -18.21 -14.67 -6.10
CA LEU A 232 -18.80 -13.74 -5.14
C LEU A 232 -20.23 -14.16 -4.83
N SER A 233 -20.57 -14.24 -3.56
CA SER A 233 -21.93 -14.50 -3.08
C SER A 233 -22.30 -13.50 -2.00
N LEU A 234 -23.60 -13.25 -1.83
CA LEU A 234 -24.11 -12.39 -0.76
C LEU A 234 -23.65 -12.89 0.61
N GLU A 235 -23.70 -14.21 0.82
CA GLU A 235 -23.27 -14.86 2.05
C GLU A 235 -21.81 -14.51 2.42
N LYS A 236 -20.87 -14.56 1.48
CA LYS A 236 -19.47 -14.20 1.74
C LYS A 236 -19.30 -12.73 2.11
N LEU A 237 -20.11 -11.85 1.51
CA LEU A 237 -20.09 -10.42 1.83
C LEU A 237 -20.69 -10.17 3.21
N GLN A 238 -21.83 -10.78 3.54
CA GLN A 238 -22.46 -10.71 4.85
C GLN A 238 -21.56 -11.30 5.95
N GLN A 239 -20.87 -12.41 5.69
CA GLN A 239 -19.86 -12.94 6.61
C GLN A 239 -18.76 -11.92 6.86
N ARG A 240 -18.26 -11.25 5.82
CA ARG A 240 -17.23 -10.21 5.96
C ARG A 240 -17.75 -8.98 6.72
N GLU A 241 -18.99 -8.56 6.44
CA GLU A 241 -19.67 -7.47 7.12
C GLU A 241 -19.85 -7.78 8.61
N ASN A 242 -20.38 -8.95 8.94
CA ASN A 242 -20.58 -9.42 10.31
C ASN A 242 -19.27 -9.53 11.09
N LEU A 243 -18.19 -10.03 10.46
CA LEU A 243 -16.87 -10.08 11.07
C LEU A 243 -16.37 -8.66 11.41
N ASN A 244 -16.51 -7.73 10.48
CA ASN A 244 -16.15 -6.34 10.73
C ASN A 244 -17.07 -5.72 11.80
N PHE A 245 -18.38 -5.91 11.73
CA PHE A 245 -19.32 -5.37 12.71
C PHE A 245 -18.98 -5.87 14.12
N LYS A 246 -18.77 -7.18 14.27
CA LYS A 246 -18.33 -7.78 15.53
C LYS A 246 -17.05 -7.16 16.05
N LEU A 247 -16.05 -6.98 15.17
CA LEU A 247 -14.79 -6.36 15.52
C LEU A 247 -14.98 -4.94 16.08
N TYR A 248 -15.80 -4.10 15.45
CA TYR A 248 -16.09 -2.75 15.95
C TYR A 248 -16.96 -2.76 17.22
N SER A 249 -17.93 -3.67 17.33
CA SER A 249 -18.79 -3.77 18.51
C SER A 249 -18.02 -4.26 19.74
N ASP A 250 -17.09 -5.20 19.56
CA ASP A 250 -16.25 -5.71 20.63
C ASP A 250 -15.26 -4.63 21.05
N TYR A 251 -14.70 -3.88 20.10
CA TYR A 251 -13.75 -2.82 20.37
C TYR A 251 -14.36 -1.66 21.18
N LYS A 252 -15.63 -1.29 20.94
CA LYS A 252 -16.36 -0.30 21.76
C LYS A 252 -16.46 -0.68 23.24
N LYS A 253 -16.33 -1.96 23.58
CA LYS A 253 -16.44 -2.48 24.96
C LYS A 253 -15.09 -2.62 25.66
N ILE A 254 -13.98 -2.55 24.92
CA ILE A 254 -12.64 -2.77 25.46
C ILE A 254 -12.06 -1.45 25.96
N LYS A 255 -11.53 -1.44 27.19
CA LYS A 255 -10.74 -0.32 27.68
C LYS A 255 -9.46 -0.23 26.85
N ILE A 256 -9.23 0.93 26.24
CA ILE A 256 -8.02 1.22 25.46
C ILE A 256 -6.80 0.98 26.35
N ASP A 257 -5.89 0.12 25.91
CA ASP A 257 -4.67 -0.22 26.62
C ASP A 257 -3.47 0.08 25.70
N GLU A 258 -2.72 1.11 26.04
CA GLU A 258 -1.48 1.50 25.35
C GLU A 258 -0.47 0.37 25.25
N LYS A 259 -0.48 -0.57 26.21
CA LYS A 259 0.45 -1.71 26.19
C LYS A 259 0.14 -2.72 25.09
N LYS A 260 -1.10 -2.73 24.58
CA LYS A 260 -1.52 -3.64 23.51
C LYS A 260 -1.19 -3.10 22.11
N ALA A 261 -1.12 -1.79 21.96
CA ALA A 261 -0.73 -1.21 20.69
C ALA A 261 0.72 -1.61 20.36
N ASN A 262 0.94 -2.02 19.11
CA ASN A 262 2.27 -2.30 18.61
C ASN A 262 3.07 -1.00 18.53
N LYS A 263 3.74 -0.63 19.63
CA LYS A 263 4.46 0.64 19.79
C LYS A 263 5.45 0.88 18.66
N ILE A 264 6.08 -0.17 18.14
CA ILE A 264 7.03 -0.07 17.02
C ILE A 264 6.35 0.43 15.74
N VAL A 265 5.13 -0.06 15.46
CA VAL A 265 4.33 0.39 14.32
C VAL A 265 3.83 1.82 14.55
N LEU A 266 3.36 2.12 15.76
CA LEU A 266 2.89 3.46 16.13
C LEU A 266 4.02 4.51 16.05
N ASP A 267 5.22 4.19 16.53
CA ASP A 267 6.39 5.07 16.46
C ASP A 267 6.75 5.38 15.00
N ARG A 268 6.66 4.39 14.10
CA ARG A 268 6.89 4.63 12.66
C ARG A 268 5.79 5.50 12.06
N ILE A 269 4.51 5.27 12.41
CA ILE A 269 3.39 6.14 11.99
C ILE A 269 3.63 7.58 12.43
N ASN A 270 3.95 7.81 13.70
CA ASN A 270 4.23 9.14 14.25
C ASN A 270 5.44 9.78 13.58
N LYS A 271 6.50 9.01 13.31
CA LYS A 271 7.65 9.49 12.52
C LYS A 271 7.22 9.98 11.13
N LEU A 272 6.38 9.23 10.41
CA LEU A 272 5.88 9.64 9.11
C LEU A 272 5.03 10.92 9.17
N ILE A 273 4.21 11.08 10.22
CA ILE A 273 3.44 12.32 10.45
C ILE A 273 4.40 13.49 10.64
N THR A 274 5.43 13.34 11.48
CA THR A 274 6.43 14.38 11.73
C THR A 274 7.20 14.75 10.45
N LEU A 275 7.74 13.77 9.72
CA LEU A 275 8.45 14.02 8.46
C LEU A 275 7.56 14.71 7.43
N SER A 276 6.28 14.35 7.36
CA SER A 276 5.32 15.00 6.44
C SER A 276 5.08 16.45 6.85
N LYS A 277 4.89 16.70 8.16
CA LYS A 277 4.70 18.06 8.70
C LYS A 277 5.92 18.95 8.43
N GLU A 278 7.14 18.43 8.56
CA GLU A 278 8.38 19.14 8.22
C GLU A 278 8.45 19.55 6.74
N LYS A 279 7.77 18.81 5.86
CA LYS A 279 7.62 19.13 4.42
C LYS A 279 6.39 19.99 4.11
N GLY A 280 5.61 20.39 5.11
CA GLY A 280 4.35 21.11 4.92
C GLY A 280 3.22 20.24 4.32
N ILE A 281 3.31 18.92 4.50
CA ILE A 281 2.33 17.93 4.03
C ILE A 281 1.52 17.44 5.22
N HIS A 282 0.19 17.53 5.11
CA HIS A 282 -0.72 16.90 6.06
C HIS A 282 -0.93 15.43 5.66
N LEU A 283 -0.30 14.53 6.43
CA LEU A 283 -0.46 13.08 6.25
C LEU A 283 -1.70 12.57 6.97
N ILE A 284 -2.54 11.83 6.27
CA ILE A 284 -3.73 11.17 6.79
C ILE A 284 -3.55 9.66 6.61
N PHE A 285 -3.65 8.90 7.69
CA PHE A 285 -3.77 7.44 7.63
C PHE A 285 -5.22 7.05 7.41
N MET A 286 -5.48 6.01 6.62
CA MET A 286 -6.85 5.47 6.50
C MET A 286 -6.92 3.96 6.65
N ILE A 287 -7.99 3.45 7.27
CA ILE A 287 -8.35 2.03 7.15
C ILE A 287 -9.33 1.88 5.98
N SER A 288 -8.92 1.16 4.94
CA SER A 288 -9.79 0.88 3.79
C SER A 288 -10.96 -0.03 4.15
N SER A 289 -12.05 0.10 3.38
CA SER A 289 -13.21 -0.79 3.48
C SER A 289 -12.79 -2.26 3.50
N ARG A 290 -13.38 -3.06 4.39
CA ARG A 290 -13.11 -4.51 4.50
C ARG A 290 -11.64 -4.84 4.82
N ALA A 291 -10.86 -3.93 5.37
CA ALA A 291 -9.45 -4.16 5.75
C ALA A 291 -9.21 -4.19 7.27
N SER A 292 -10.24 -3.99 8.10
CA SER A 292 -10.09 -3.91 9.56
C SER A 292 -9.53 -5.18 10.19
N SER A 293 -8.72 -4.97 11.23
CA SER A 293 -8.23 -5.99 12.16
C SER A 293 -8.14 -5.37 13.56
N ASN A 294 -8.01 -6.20 14.60
CA ASN A 294 -7.87 -5.69 15.98
C ASN A 294 -6.64 -4.79 16.08
N GLU A 295 -5.51 -5.21 15.50
CA GLU A 295 -4.28 -4.42 15.46
C GLU A 295 -4.49 -3.04 14.81
N LEU A 296 -5.21 -2.95 13.68
CA LEU A 296 -5.45 -1.66 13.05
C LEU A 296 -6.38 -0.77 13.88
N LYS A 297 -7.37 -1.35 14.57
CA LYS A 297 -8.23 -0.60 15.47
C LYS A 297 -7.48 -0.10 16.70
N GLU A 298 -6.62 -0.93 17.27
CA GLU A 298 -5.71 -0.56 18.34
C GLU A 298 -4.80 0.59 17.94
N LEU A 299 -4.13 0.50 16.79
CA LEU A 299 -3.30 1.58 16.27
C LEU A 299 -4.11 2.85 16.02
N SER A 300 -5.34 2.73 15.47
CA SER A 300 -6.15 3.91 15.12
C SER A 300 -6.50 4.82 16.28
N ASN A 301 -6.59 4.30 17.50
CA ASN A 301 -6.88 5.10 18.68
C ASN A 301 -5.73 6.03 19.11
N PHE A 302 -4.52 5.74 18.64
CA PHE A 302 -3.32 6.49 19.00
C PHE A 302 -2.83 7.40 17.86
N ILE A 303 -3.47 7.34 16.70
CA ILE A 303 -3.22 8.29 15.62
C ILE A 303 -4.05 9.55 15.91
N PRO A 304 -3.46 10.76 15.86
CA PRO A 304 -4.21 11.99 16.06
C PRO A 304 -5.41 12.06 15.10
N GLU A 305 -6.55 12.56 15.59
CA GLU A 305 -7.80 12.62 14.83
C GLU A 305 -7.67 13.34 13.47
N PRO A 306 -6.95 14.49 13.36
CA PRO A 306 -6.72 15.13 12.06
C PRO A 306 -5.88 14.28 11.10
N ASN A 307 -5.18 13.26 11.58
CA ASN A 307 -4.31 12.39 10.79
C ASN A 307 -4.94 11.02 10.53
N PHE A 308 -6.24 10.83 10.74
CA PHE A 308 -6.87 9.51 10.61
C PHE A 308 -8.28 9.53 10.00
N ILE A 309 -8.55 8.58 9.09
CA ILE A 309 -9.89 8.29 8.54
C ILE A 309 -10.20 6.80 8.67
N ASP A 310 -11.36 6.45 9.24
CA ASP A 310 -11.87 5.08 9.22
C ASP A 310 -12.94 4.91 8.15
N MET A 311 -12.61 4.20 7.05
CA MET A 311 -13.56 3.86 5.98
C MET A 311 -14.07 2.42 6.11
N ALA A 312 -13.82 1.75 7.24
CA ALA A 312 -14.03 0.32 7.36
C ALA A 312 -15.10 -0.07 8.39
N ASN A 313 -15.62 0.90 9.14
CA ASN A 313 -16.66 0.72 10.15
C ASN A 313 -18.06 0.44 9.54
N PRO A 314 -18.56 -0.81 9.54
CA PRO A 314 -19.88 -1.09 8.95
C PRO A 314 -21.05 -0.55 9.79
N SER A 315 -20.81 -0.11 11.03
CA SER A 315 -21.87 0.46 11.88
C SER A 315 -22.30 1.86 11.46
N GLU A 316 -21.51 2.53 10.63
CA GLU A 316 -21.90 3.76 9.95
C GLU A 316 -22.79 3.38 8.76
N SER A 317 -24.07 3.75 8.83
CA SER A 317 -25.07 3.40 7.80
C SER A 317 -24.63 3.83 6.40
N GLU A 318 -23.86 4.93 6.32
CA GLU A 318 -23.24 5.44 5.10
C GLU A 318 -22.25 4.47 4.44
N TYR A 319 -21.75 3.45 5.14
CA TYR A 319 -20.78 2.47 4.62
C TYR A 319 -21.37 1.09 4.33
N SER A 320 -22.64 0.85 4.65
CA SER A 320 -23.34 -0.43 4.37
C SER A 320 -23.29 -0.83 2.89
N PHE A 321 -23.31 0.16 1.97
CA PHE A 321 -23.20 -0.09 0.53
C PHE A 321 -21.90 -0.82 0.16
N MET A 322 -20.84 -0.70 0.98
CA MET A 322 -19.56 -1.36 0.77
C MET A 322 -19.62 -2.87 1.00
N TYR A 323 -20.76 -3.44 1.40
CA TYR A 323 -20.95 -4.88 1.58
C TYR A 323 -22.07 -5.45 0.68
N SER A 324 -22.63 -4.65 -0.23
CA SER A 324 -23.65 -5.14 -1.16
C SER A 324 -23.05 -5.83 -2.40
N LEU A 325 -23.77 -6.81 -2.95
CA LEU A 325 -23.38 -7.46 -4.21
C LEU A 325 -23.27 -6.45 -5.36
N GLU A 326 -24.20 -5.50 -5.44
CA GLU A 326 -24.28 -4.49 -6.48
C GLU A 326 -23.02 -3.60 -6.54
N ASN A 327 -22.33 -3.39 -5.42
CA ASN A 327 -21.14 -2.53 -5.33
C ASN A 327 -19.83 -3.32 -5.27
N SER A 328 -19.88 -4.65 -5.40
CA SER A 328 -18.74 -5.55 -5.19
C SER A 328 -18.25 -6.18 -6.49
N PHE A 329 -16.92 -6.27 -6.65
CA PHE A 329 -16.32 -7.10 -7.70
C PHE A 329 -15.99 -8.50 -7.15
N ASP A 330 -15.41 -8.53 -5.95
CA ASP A 330 -15.20 -9.76 -5.18
C ASP A 330 -15.32 -9.47 -3.66
N VAL A 331 -14.88 -10.41 -2.82
CA VAL A 331 -14.98 -10.29 -1.36
C VAL A 331 -14.09 -9.15 -0.82
N GLY A 332 -12.97 -8.86 -1.47
CA GLY A 332 -12.01 -7.85 -1.02
C GLY A 332 -12.14 -6.49 -1.69
N HIS A 333 -12.73 -6.43 -2.89
CA HIS A 333 -12.69 -5.25 -3.76
C HIS A 333 -14.08 -4.82 -4.23
N LEU A 334 -14.28 -3.51 -4.25
CA LEU A 334 -15.44 -2.87 -4.87
C LEU A 334 -15.37 -2.95 -6.40
N ASN A 335 -16.53 -2.93 -7.03
CA ASN A 335 -16.66 -2.75 -8.49
C ASN A 335 -16.67 -1.25 -8.83
N ASN A 336 -16.81 -0.89 -10.11
CA ASN A 336 -16.86 0.50 -10.56
C ASN A 336 -17.92 1.34 -9.82
N LEU A 337 -19.11 0.80 -9.58
CA LEU A 337 -20.17 1.51 -8.87
C LEU A 337 -19.80 1.72 -7.40
N GLY A 338 -19.30 0.68 -6.75
CA GLY A 338 -18.84 0.75 -5.36
C GLY A 338 -17.67 1.71 -5.17
N ALA A 339 -16.67 1.68 -6.07
CA ALA A 339 -15.53 2.58 -6.03
C ALA A 339 -15.93 4.05 -6.19
N LYS A 340 -16.94 4.35 -7.03
CA LYS A 340 -17.52 5.70 -7.15
C LYS A 340 -18.13 6.18 -5.83
N LYS A 341 -18.95 5.35 -5.20
CA LYS A 341 -19.58 5.65 -3.90
C LYS A 341 -18.53 5.79 -2.80
N TYR A 342 -17.54 4.90 -2.77
CA TYR A 342 -16.40 4.93 -1.84
C TYR A 342 -15.58 6.21 -1.97
N SER A 343 -15.24 6.60 -3.20
CA SER A 343 -14.48 7.82 -3.45
C SER A 343 -15.24 9.07 -3.00
N LYS A 344 -16.56 9.13 -3.22
CA LYS A 344 -17.39 10.22 -2.72
C LYS A 344 -17.35 10.31 -1.18
N ALA A 345 -17.60 9.19 -0.50
CA ALA A 345 -17.57 9.14 0.96
C ALA A 345 -16.18 9.50 1.53
N LEU A 346 -15.10 9.03 0.89
CA LEU A 346 -13.74 9.38 1.28
C LEU A 346 -13.47 10.89 1.08
N ALA A 347 -13.93 11.48 -0.02
CA ALA A 347 -13.83 12.92 -0.24
C ALA A 347 -14.57 13.72 0.85
N ASP A 348 -15.71 13.22 1.31
CA ASP A 348 -16.46 13.83 2.42
C ASP A 348 -15.64 13.85 3.72
N LYS A 349 -15.00 12.73 4.08
CA LYS A 349 -14.13 12.65 5.28
C LYS A 349 -12.86 13.48 5.13
N ILE A 350 -12.20 13.45 3.96
CA ILE A 350 -11.02 14.31 3.71
C ILE A 350 -11.42 15.77 3.86
N GLY A 351 -12.55 16.18 3.27
CA GLY A 351 -13.05 17.55 3.35
C GLY A 351 -13.35 18.02 4.79
N GLN A 352 -13.69 17.10 5.70
CA GLN A 352 -13.88 17.43 7.12
C GLN A 352 -12.55 17.67 7.86
N ILE A 353 -11.50 16.92 7.49
CA ILE A 353 -10.17 17.03 8.11
C ILE A 353 -9.40 18.27 7.63
N ILE A 354 -9.57 18.64 6.36
CA ILE A 354 -8.77 19.70 5.74
C ILE A 354 -9.45 21.09 5.76
N ASN A 355 -10.68 21.17 6.27
CA ASN A 355 -11.42 22.42 6.51
C ASN A 355 -11.10 22.95 7.90
#